data_AF-A0A957CC14-F1
#
_entry.id   AF-A0A957CC14-F1
#
_cell.length_a   1.000
_cell.length_b   1.000
_cell.length_c   1.000
_cell.angle_alpha   90.00
_cell.angle_beta   90.00
_cell.angle_gamma   90.00
#
_symmetry.space_group_name_H-M   'P 1'
#
loop_
_entity.id
_entity.type
_entity.pdbx_description
1 polymer ?
#
loop_
_entity_poly.entity_id
_entity_poly.type
_entity_poly.pdbx_seq_one_letter_code
_entity_poly.pdbx_strand_id
1 'polypeptide(L)' 'MFSALSAVKKYHRWLLVVILLLAFGLRIHNLEVQSFWNDEGNSARLSERSISLIIEGTASDIHPPLYYLLLNQWRKLVG' A
#
# COMPACT_ATOMS: atom_id res chain seq x y z
N MET A 1 2.67 43.07 4.14
CA MET A 1 1.41 42.29 4.17
C MET A 1 1.47 40.97 3.37
N PHE A 2 2.09 40.92 2.18
CA PHE A 2 2.19 39.67 1.37
C PHE A 2 3.12 38.56 1.95
N SER A 3 4.14 38.93 2.74
CA SER A 3 5.11 37.96 3.30
C SER A 3 4.54 37.08 4.43
N ALA A 4 3.61 37.60 5.23
CA ALA A 4 3.00 36.84 6.33
C ALA A 4 2.07 35.72 5.83
N LEU A 5 1.34 35.96 4.73
CA LEU A 5 0.45 34.97 4.13
C LEU A 5 1.21 33.80 3.49
N SER A 6 2.40 34.03 2.93
CA SER A 6 3.22 32.95 2.37
C SER A 6 3.87 32.10 3.46
N ALA A 7 4.30 32.71 4.57
CA ALA A 7 4.87 32.02 5.72
C ALA A 7 3.84 31.08 6.36
N VAL A 8 2.62 31.56 6.63
CA VAL A 8 1.53 30.72 7.18
C VAL A 8 1.25 29.52 6.27
N LYS A 9 1.11 29.70 4.95
CA LYS A 9 0.94 28.57 4.00
C LYS A 9 2.11 27.58 4.02
N LYS A 10 3.35 28.06 4.20
CA LYS A 10 4.55 27.21 4.31
C LYS A 10 4.50 26.32 5.55
N TYR A 11 4.10 26.86 6.70
CA TYR A 11 3.96 26.08 7.93
C TYR A 11 2.85 25.03 7.85
N HIS A 12 1.73 25.33 7.17
CA HIS A 12 0.68 24.35 6.93
C HIS A 12 1.17 23.15 6.10
N ARG A 13 1.99 23.38 5.07
CA ARG A 13 2.57 22.28 4.27
C ARG A 13 3.47 21.38 5.09
N TRP A 14 4.34 21.94 5.93
CA TRP A 14 5.21 21.16 6.81
C TRP A 14 4.43 20.41 7.88
N LEU A 15 3.41 21.05 8.47
CA LEU A 15 2.51 20.38 9.41
C LEU A 15 1.81 19.18 8.75
N LEU A 16 1.31 19.33 7.52
CA LEU A 16 0.71 18.23 6.76
C LEU A 16 1.72 17.10 6.51
N VAL A 17 2.97 17.43 6.15
CA VAL A 17 4.03 16.42 5.97
C VAL A 17 4.28 15.68 7.28
N VAL A 18 4.39 16.37 8.41
CA VAL A 18 4.57 15.75 9.73
C VAL A 18 3.38 14.83 10.08
N ILE A 19 2.16 15.28 9.84
CA ILE A 19 0.95 14.47 10.06
C ILE A 19 0.97 13.21 9.20
N LEU A 20 1.32 13.32 7.92
CA LEU A 20 1.39 12.17 7.01
C LEU A 20 2.50 11.19 7.40
N LEU A 21 3.67 11.68 7.81
CA LEU A 21 4.76 10.83 8.29
C LEU A 21 4.39 10.11 9.59
N LEU A 22 3.73 10.82 10.53
CA LEU A 22 3.24 10.21 11.76
C LEU A 22 2.16 9.15 11.47
N ALA A 23 1.19 9.46 10.60
CA ALA A 23 0.15 8.52 10.20
C ALA A 23 0.72 7.28 9.50
N PHE A 24 1.74 7.47 8.65
CA PHE A 24 2.47 6.37 8.01
C PHE A 24 3.20 5.51 9.06
N GLY A 25 3.97 6.14 9.95
CA GLY A 25 4.69 5.45 11.02
C GLY A 25 3.76 4.63 11.91
N LEU A 26 2.60 5.18 12.29
CA LEU A 26 1.58 4.46 13.07
C LEU A 26 0.93 3.29 12.29
N ARG A 27 0.78 3.40 10.95
CA ARG A 27 0.22 2.30 10.13
C ARG A 27 1.16 1.11 10.03
N ILE A 28 2.47 1.35 9.94
CA ILE A 28 3.48 0.30 9.83
C ILE A 28 3.99 -0.19 11.17
N HIS A 29 3.72 0.55 12.26
CA HIS A 29 4.05 0.14 13.60
C HIS A 29 3.32 -1.16 13.94
N ASN A 30 4.07 -2.20 14.27
CA ASN A 30 3.60 -3.56 14.54
C ASN A 30 2.97 -4.32 13.35
N LEU A 31 3.32 -3.96 12.11
CA LEU A 31 2.75 -4.60 10.91
C LEU A 31 2.95 -6.13 10.89
N GLU A 32 4.04 -6.64 11.46
CA GLU A 32 4.38 -8.08 11.45
C GLU A 32 3.92 -8.84 12.71
N VAL A 33 3.29 -8.16 13.67
CA VAL A 33 2.91 -8.79 14.96
C VAL A 33 1.71 -9.72 14.80
N GLN A 34 0.83 -9.43 13.84
CA GLN A 34 -0.36 -10.22 13.58
C GLN A 34 -0.18 -11.09 12.33
N SER A 35 -0.58 -12.36 12.41
CA SER A 35 -0.65 -13.23 11.24
C SER A 35 -1.66 -12.71 10.22
N PHE A 36 -1.46 -13.07 8.94
CA PHE A 36 -2.39 -12.69 7.89
C PHE A 36 -3.83 -13.11 8.19
N TRP A 37 -4.75 -12.19 7.87
CA TRP A 37 -6.16 -12.51 7.75
C TRP A 37 -6.37 -13.44 6.56
N ASN A 38 -7.54 -14.08 6.48
CA ASN A 38 -7.80 -15.09 5.46
C ASN A 38 -7.67 -14.53 4.03
N ASP A 39 -8.22 -13.35 3.78
CA ASP A 39 -8.15 -12.64 2.49
C ASP A 39 -6.74 -12.09 2.19
N GLU A 40 -6.03 -11.59 3.21
CA GLU A 40 -4.64 -11.18 3.10
C GLU A 40 -3.73 -12.35 2.71
N GLY A 41 -3.89 -13.51 3.37
CA GLY A 41 -3.11 -14.71 3.10
C GLY A 41 -3.37 -15.26 1.70
N ASN A 42 -4.63 -15.27 1.25
CA ASN A 42 -4.98 -15.66 -0.11
C ASN A 42 -4.34 -14.72 -1.15
N SER A 43 -4.36 -13.42 -0.90
CA SER A 43 -3.76 -12.41 -1.77
C SER A 43 -2.24 -12.49 -1.81
N ALA A 44 -1.61 -12.68 -0.65
CA ALA A 44 -0.18 -12.94 -0.55
C ALA A 44 0.20 -14.17 -1.35
N ARG A 45 -0.50 -15.30 -1.17
CA ARG A 45 -0.17 -16.57 -1.84
C ARG A 45 -0.39 -16.53 -3.36
N LEU A 46 -1.46 -15.89 -3.83
CA LEU A 46 -1.74 -15.79 -5.25
C LEU A 46 -0.72 -14.87 -5.96
N SER A 47 -0.36 -13.76 -5.31
CA SER A 47 0.64 -12.84 -5.85
C SER A 47 2.07 -13.39 -5.92
N GLU A 48 2.37 -14.55 -5.33
CA GLU A 48 3.67 -15.25 -5.48
C GLU A 48 3.80 -16.00 -6.79
N ARG A 49 2.68 -16.29 -7.45
CA ARG A 49 2.66 -17.15 -8.62
C ARG A 49 3.17 -16.44 -9.87
N SER A 50 3.43 -17.21 -10.92
CA SER A 50 3.71 -16.64 -12.24
C SER A 50 2.48 -15.87 -12.76
N ILE A 51 2.71 -14.90 -13.66
CA ILE A 51 1.64 -14.09 -14.24
C ILE A 51 0.53 -14.98 -14.86
N SER A 52 0.92 -16.04 -15.56
CA SER A 52 -0.04 -17.00 -16.14
C SER A 52 -0.91 -17.67 -15.07
N LEU A 53 -0.30 -18.10 -13.97
CA LEU A 53 -1.03 -18.74 -12.86
C LEU A 53 -1.90 -17.75 -12.06
N ILE A 54 -1.55 -16.47 -12.05
CA ILE A 54 -2.41 -15.41 -11.49
C ILE A 54 -3.64 -15.23 -12.38
N ILE A 55 -3.46 -15.14 -13.69
CA ILE A 55 -4.56 -15.00 -14.65
C ILE A 55 -5.49 -16.21 -14.59
N GLU A 56 -4.93 -17.43 -14.57
CA GLU A 56 -5.71 -18.66 -14.44
C GLU A 56 -6.44 -18.72 -13.09
N GLY A 57 -5.74 -18.44 -11.99
CA GLY A 57 -6.30 -18.49 -10.64
C GLY A 57 -7.40 -17.45 -10.38
N THR A 58 -7.46 -16.38 -11.18
CA THR A 58 -8.50 -15.34 -11.07
C THR A 58 -9.59 -15.44 -12.14
N ALA A 59 -9.47 -16.37 -13.09
CA ALA A 59 -10.45 -16.54 -14.17
C ALA A 59 -11.85 -16.92 -13.64
N SER A 60 -11.90 -17.58 -12.48
CA SER A 60 -13.13 -17.97 -11.79
C SER A 60 -13.30 -17.28 -10.42
N ASP A 61 -12.45 -16.30 -10.10
CA ASP A 61 -12.55 -15.53 -8.86
C ASP A 61 -13.50 -14.34 -9.02
N ILE A 62 -13.99 -13.80 -7.91
CA ILE A 62 -14.79 -12.58 -7.87
C ILE A 62 -13.91 -11.36 -8.21
N HIS A 63 -12.60 -11.42 -7.91
CA HIS A 63 -11.65 -10.33 -8.10
C HIS A 63 -10.86 -10.48 -9.42
N PRO A 64 -10.97 -9.50 -10.34
CA PRO A 64 -10.18 -9.51 -11.57
C PRO A 64 -8.66 -9.50 -11.32
N PRO A 65 -7.84 -10.00 -12.26
CA PRO A 65 -6.40 -10.24 -12.06
C PRO A 65 -5.57 -9.00 -11.72
N LEU A 66 -6.04 -7.80 -12.09
CA LEU A 66 -5.23 -6.57 -11.99
C LEU A 66 -4.68 -6.34 -10.59
N TYR A 67 -5.50 -6.58 -9.55
CA TYR A 67 -5.07 -6.43 -8.16
C TYR A 67 -3.87 -7.32 -7.83
N TYR A 68 -3.95 -8.62 -8.15
CA TYR A 68 -2.88 -9.58 -7.86
C TYR A 68 -1.65 -9.38 -8.75
N LEU A 69 -1.83 -8.90 -9.98
CA LEU A 69 -0.71 -8.55 -10.88
C LEU A 69 0.07 -7.35 -10.36
N LEU A 70 -0.62 -6.30 -9.90
CA LEU A 70 0.03 -5.15 -9.28
C LEU A 70 0.75 -5.56 -7.99
N LEU A 71 0.14 -6.43 -7.18
CA LEU A 71 0.75 -6.94 -5.96
C LEU A 71 1.98 -7.82 -6.25
N ASN A 72 1.93 -8.67 -7.29
CA ASN A 72 3.08 -9.47 -7.75
C ASN A 72 4.26 -8.57 -8.15
N GLN A 73 3.99 -7.49 -8.88
CA GLN A 73 5.04 -6.55 -9.29
C GLN A 73 5.56 -5.71 -8.13
N TRP A 74 4.67 -5.25 -7.24
CA TRP A 74 5.06 -4.52 -6.03
C TRP A 74 6.06 -5.32 -5.21
N ARG A 75 5.74 -6.59 -4.93
CA ARG A 75 6.64 -7.48 -4.17
C ARG A 75 8.00 -7.65 -4.84
N LYS A 76 8.05 -7.85 -6.15
CA LYS A 76 9.35 -7.90 -6.87
C LYS A 76 10.18 -6.63 -6.73
N LEU A 77 9.54 -5.47 -6.53
CA LEU A 77 10.23 -4.19 -6.38
C LEU A 77 10.71 -3.93 -4.95
N VAL A 78 9.99 -4.42 -3.93
CA VAL A 78 10.25 -4.07 -2.53
C VAL A 78 10.72 -5.23 -1.65
N GLY A 79 10.57 -6.48 -2.09
CA GLY A 79 10.79 -7.71 -1.31
C GLY A 79 9.48 -8.43 -1.02
#